data_AF-A0A8H2PFY3-F1
#
_entry.id   AF-A0A8H2PFY3-F1
#
_cell.length_a   1.000
_cell.length_b   1.000
_cell.length_c   1.000
_cell.angle_alpha   90.00
_cell.angle_beta   90.00
_cell.angle_gamma   90.00
#
_symmetry.space_group_name_H-M   'P 1'
#
loop_
_entity.id
_entity.type
_entity.pdbx_description
1 polymer ?
#
loop_
_entity_poly.entity_id
_entity_poly.type
_entity_poly.pdbx_seq_one_letter_code
_entity_poly.pdbx_strand_id
1 'polypeptide(L)'
;MSDDINIEPGEVKASGQRLGELAGTAKAQTNNYFTSQEAAASGNPGFAAGPRLVEYANKLHNQMNSFIDDLTANGNKIVSAANNVTQTDSDTATGFSRELSSLNGLSQPAVASR
;
A
#
# COMPACT_ATOMS: atom_id res chain seq x y z
N MET A 1 29.94 9.16 10.96
CA MET A 1 28.66 8.73 11.55
C MET A 1 27.78 8.36 10.37
N SER A 2 27.68 7.08 10.06
CA SER A 2 26.72 6.60 9.05
C SER A 2 25.37 6.61 9.74
N ASP A 3 24.41 7.34 9.19
CA ASP A 3 23.02 7.22 9.61
C ASP A 3 22.56 5.86 9.09
N ASP A 4 22.75 4.81 9.90
CA ASP A 4 22.31 3.46 9.56
C ASP A 4 20.78 3.48 9.53
N ILE A 5 20.24 3.67 8.33
CA ILE A 5 18.81 3.57 8.06
C ILE A 5 18.45 2.08 8.18
N ASN A 6 18.07 1.66 9.38
CA ASN A 6 17.53 0.33 9.64
C ASN A 6 16.04 0.30 9.29
N ILE A 7 15.73 -0.07 8.04
CA ILE A 7 14.36 -0.34 7.61
C ILE A 7 14.13 -1.84 7.73
N GLU A 8 13.10 -2.24 8.49
CA GLU A 8 12.63 -3.62 8.52
C GLU A 8 11.53 -3.81 7.46
N PRO A 9 11.85 -4.37 6.28
CA PRO A 9 10.92 -4.38 5.15
C PRO A 9 9.68 -5.23 5.43
N GLY A 10 9.81 -6.28 6.27
CA GLY A 10 8.69 -7.12 6.67
C GLY A 10 7.61 -6.34 7.43
N GLU A 11 8.01 -5.56 8.42
CA GLU A 11 7.10 -4.75 9.26
C GLU A 11 6.48 -3.59 8.47
N VAL A 12 7.25 -2.98 7.56
CA VAL A 12 6.74 -1.93 6.65
C VAL A 12 5.68 -2.51 5.73
N LYS A 13 5.93 -3.68 5.14
CA LYS A 13 4.95 -4.39 4.30
C LYS A 13 3.68 -4.75 5.09
N ALA A 14 3.82 -5.29 6.29
CA ALA A 14 2.69 -5.64 7.15
C ALA A 14 1.83 -4.40 7.49
N SER A 15 2.48 -3.26 7.76
CA SER A 15 1.79 -1.99 7.99
C SER A 15 1.00 -1.52 6.77
N GLY A 16 1.58 -1.62 5.56
CA GLY A 16 0.89 -1.31 4.31
C GLY A 16 -0.32 -2.22 4.03
N GLN A 17 -0.20 -3.52 4.33
CA GLN A 17 -1.30 -4.48 4.21
C GLN A 17 -2.44 -4.14 5.18
N ARG A 18 -2.12 -3.87 6.45
CA ARG A 18 -3.11 -3.50 7.47
C ARG A 18 -3.84 -2.20 7.14
N LEU A 19 -3.15 -1.24 6.54
CA LEU A 19 -3.79 -0.02 6.03
C LEU A 19 -4.80 -0.33 4.91
N GLY A 20 -4.45 -1.22 3.98
CA GLY A 20 -5.35 -1.67 2.92
C GLY A 20 -6.59 -2.39 3.46
N GLU A 21 -6.44 -3.26 4.46
CA GLU A 21 -7.57 -3.95 5.12
C GLU A 21 -8.51 -2.99 5.83
N LEU A 22 -7.95 -2.02 6.56
CA LEU A 22 -8.73 -1.00 7.26
C LEU A 22 -9.49 -0.11 6.27
N ALA A 23 -8.82 0.29 5.17
CA ALA A 23 -9.45 1.06 4.10
C ALA A 23 -10.60 0.28 3.44
N GLY A 24 -10.40 -1.01 3.14
CA GLY A 24 -11.46 -1.88 2.61
C GLY A 24 -12.68 -1.98 3.55
N THR A 25 -12.42 -2.14 4.85
CA THR A 25 -13.49 -2.16 5.87
C THR A 25 -14.23 -0.82 5.94
N ALA A 26 -13.49 0.29 5.96
CA ALA A 26 -14.05 1.63 5.99
C ALA A 26 -14.90 1.92 4.74
N LYS A 27 -14.50 1.43 3.56
CA LYS A 27 -15.27 1.58 2.32
C LYS A 27 -16.62 0.90 2.41
N ALA A 28 -16.64 -0.36 2.88
CA ALA A 28 -17.87 -1.12 3.06
C ALA A 28 -18.82 -0.43 4.06
N GLN A 29 -18.29 0.03 5.19
CA GLN A 29 -19.08 0.74 6.20
C GLN A 29 -19.62 2.08 5.68
N THR A 30 -18.77 2.85 4.99
CA THR A 30 -19.17 4.11 4.37
C THR A 30 -20.33 3.88 3.40
N ASN A 31 -20.23 2.91 2.49
CA ASN A 31 -21.33 2.60 1.58
C ASN A 31 -22.65 2.28 2.31
N ASN A 32 -22.58 1.54 3.43
CA ASN A 32 -23.77 1.21 4.22
C ASN A 32 -24.45 2.42 4.89
N TYR A 33 -23.69 3.45 5.26
CA TYR A 33 -24.26 4.66 5.88
C TYR A 33 -25.00 5.55 4.87
N PHE A 34 -24.70 5.42 3.58
CA PHE A 34 -25.31 6.25 2.53
C PHE A 34 -26.45 5.54 1.77
N THR A 35 -26.71 4.26 2.03
CA THR A 35 -27.78 3.49 1.35
C THR A 35 -29.21 3.91 1.68
N SER A 36 -29.45 4.63 2.79
CA SER A 36 -30.81 4.93 3.31
C SER A 36 -31.38 6.29 2.87
N GLN A 37 -30.58 7.11 2.18
CA GLN A 37 -30.85 8.54 2.06
C GLN A 37 -31.92 8.86 1.00
N GLU A 38 -31.91 8.14 -0.13
CA GLU A 38 -32.95 8.27 -1.17
C GLU A 38 -34.31 7.81 -0.65
N ALA A 39 -34.36 6.69 0.08
CA ALA A 39 -35.60 6.19 0.68
C ALA A 39 -36.14 7.17 1.74
N ALA A 40 -35.28 7.77 2.57
CA ALA A 40 -35.66 8.76 3.57
C ALA A 40 -36.23 10.05 2.94
N ALA A 41 -35.66 10.51 1.81
CA ALA A 41 -36.17 11.66 1.07
C ALA A 41 -37.49 11.37 0.36
N SER A 42 -37.63 10.18 -0.25
CA SER A 42 -38.86 9.76 -0.92
C SER A 42 -40.04 9.56 0.06
N GLY A 43 -39.76 9.21 1.32
CA GLY A 43 -40.78 9.03 2.36
C GLY A 43 -41.33 10.34 2.95
N ASN A 44 -40.73 11.50 2.64
CA ASN A 44 -41.14 12.80 3.17
C ASN A 44 -41.47 13.83 2.07
N PRO A 45 -42.49 13.57 1.22
CA PRO A 45 -42.93 14.52 0.21
C PRO A 45 -43.43 15.82 0.87
N GLY A 46 -42.81 16.95 0.54
CA GLY A 46 -43.09 18.27 1.11
C GLY A 46 -41.96 18.86 1.96
N PHE A 47 -40.95 18.06 2.33
CA PHE A 47 -39.75 18.58 2.98
C PHE A 47 -38.84 19.26 1.94
N ALA A 48 -38.92 20.58 1.84
CA ALA A 48 -38.22 21.38 0.83
C ALA A 48 -36.68 21.20 0.82
N ALA A 49 -36.09 20.78 1.95
CA ALA A 49 -34.66 20.51 2.04
C ALA A 49 -34.25 19.09 1.62
N GLY A 50 -35.21 18.17 1.43
CA GLY A 50 -34.97 16.76 1.10
C GLY A 50 -34.01 16.56 -0.07
N PRO A 51 -34.26 17.17 -1.25
CA PRO A 51 -33.36 17.03 -2.40
C PRO A 51 -31.94 17.55 -2.14
N ARG A 52 -31.80 18.68 -1.40
CA ARG A 52 -30.49 19.26 -1.07
C ARG A 52 -29.70 18.39 -0.09
N LEU A 53 -30.39 17.72 0.84
CA LEU A 53 -29.75 16.79 1.77
C LEU A 53 -29.24 15.54 1.06
N VAL A 54 -30.02 15.00 0.11
CA VAL A 54 -29.57 13.88 -0.75
C VAL A 54 -28.36 14.29 -1.57
N GLU A 55 -28.38 15.46 -2.19
CA GLU A 55 -27.23 15.96 -2.97
C GLU A 55 -25.98 16.15 -2.10
N TYR A 56 -26.13 16.76 -0.92
CA TYR A 56 -25.03 16.93 0.03
C TYR A 56 -24.44 15.58 0.45
N ALA A 57 -25.31 14.62 0.77
CA ALA A 57 -24.87 13.35 1.26
C ALA A 57 -24.22 12.50 0.15
N ASN A 58 -24.70 12.58 -1.09
CA ASN A 58 -23.98 12.01 -2.25
C ASN A 58 -22.58 12.63 -2.42
N LYS A 59 -22.42 13.94 -2.25
CA LYS A 59 -21.10 14.61 -2.30
C LYS A 59 -20.18 14.12 -1.19
N LEU A 60 -20.69 14.04 0.03
CA LEU A 60 -19.93 13.56 1.19
C LEU A 60 -19.52 12.09 1.00
N HIS A 61 -20.41 11.24 0.51
CA HIS A 61 -20.13 9.84 0.20
C HIS A 61 -18.96 9.71 -0.77
N ASN A 62 -19.00 10.47 -1.85
CA ASN A 62 -17.93 10.48 -2.86
C ASN A 62 -16.61 10.94 -2.27
N GLN A 63 -16.61 12.02 -1.48
CA GLN A 63 -15.39 12.52 -0.82
C GLN A 63 -14.79 11.49 0.13
N MET A 64 -15.62 10.82 0.95
CA MET A 64 -15.17 9.76 1.85
C MET A 64 -14.59 8.57 1.08
N ASN A 65 -15.26 8.12 0.01
CA ASN A 65 -14.78 7.03 -0.83
C ASN A 65 -13.44 7.37 -1.50
N SER A 66 -13.28 8.59 -2.04
CA SER A 66 -12.00 9.02 -2.63
C SER A 66 -10.88 9.03 -1.61
N PHE A 67 -11.12 9.54 -0.40
CA PHE A 67 -10.14 9.51 0.67
C PHE A 67 -9.73 8.07 1.04
N ILE A 68 -10.69 7.16 1.12
CA ILE A 68 -10.43 5.73 1.41
C ILE A 68 -9.64 5.06 0.27
N ASP A 69 -9.91 5.44 -0.98
CA ASP A 69 -9.16 4.97 -2.14
C ASP A 69 -7.70 5.46 -2.10
N ASP A 70 -7.45 6.69 -1.67
CA ASP A 70 -6.11 7.21 -1.45
C ASP A 70 -5.36 6.45 -0.34
N LEU A 71 -6.05 6.10 0.76
CA LEU A 71 -5.45 5.26 1.82
C LEU A 71 -5.06 3.88 1.27
N THR A 72 -5.91 3.28 0.47
CA THR A 72 -5.64 1.99 -0.19
C THR A 72 -4.44 2.09 -1.12
N ALA A 73 -4.39 3.14 -1.95
CA ALA A 73 -3.28 3.39 -2.86
C ALA A 73 -1.96 3.61 -2.10
N ASN A 74 -2.00 4.32 -0.97
CA ASN A 74 -0.83 4.52 -0.12
C ASN A 74 -0.36 3.21 0.54
N GLY A 75 -1.27 2.37 1.02
CA GLY A 75 -0.94 1.03 1.50
C GLY A 75 -0.19 0.19 0.45
N ASN A 76 -0.67 0.21 -0.79
CA ASN A 76 -0.01 -0.48 -1.90
C ASN A 76 1.39 0.07 -2.23
N LYS A 77 1.57 1.39 -2.15
CA LYS A 77 2.89 2.02 -2.33
C LYS A 77 3.86 1.60 -1.23
N ILE A 78 3.41 1.52 0.02
CA ILE A 78 4.22 1.05 1.15
C ILE A 78 4.67 -0.40 0.92
N VAL A 79 3.75 -1.29 0.55
CA VAL A 79 4.05 -2.69 0.22
C VAL A 79 5.05 -2.79 -0.93
N SER A 80 4.87 -1.98 -1.98
CA SER A 80 5.76 -1.96 -3.13
C SER A 80 7.17 -1.48 -2.76
N ALA A 81 7.26 -0.43 -1.95
CA ALA A 81 8.54 0.07 -1.46
C ALA A 81 9.28 -0.98 -0.62
N ALA A 82 8.58 -1.68 0.28
CA ALA A 82 9.16 -2.76 1.07
C ALA A 82 9.72 -3.89 0.18
N ASN A 83 8.97 -4.33 -0.82
CA ASN A 83 9.46 -5.36 -1.75
C ASN A 83 10.70 -4.89 -2.54
N ASN A 84 10.76 -3.62 -2.94
CA ASN A 84 11.91 -3.07 -3.67
C ASN A 84 13.19 -3.06 -2.83
N VAL A 85 13.09 -2.75 -1.53
CA VAL A 85 14.23 -2.81 -0.61
C VAL A 85 14.75 -4.24 -0.52
N THR A 86 13.86 -5.21 -0.23
CA THR A 86 14.25 -6.63 -0.15
C THR A 86 14.90 -7.14 -1.44
N GLN A 87 14.39 -6.72 -2.60
CA GLN A 87 14.98 -7.10 -3.89
C GLN A 87 16.38 -6.51 -4.07
N THR A 88 16.56 -5.23 -3.76
CA THR A 88 17.86 -4.54 -3.86
C THR A 88 18.91 -5.20 -2.96
N ASP A 89 18.53 -5.57 -1.74
CA ASP A 89 19.42 -6.27 -0.80
C ASP A 89 19.81 -7.65 -1.34
N SER A 90 18.85 -8.40 -1.90
CA SER A 90 19.11 -9.71 -2.51
C SER A 90 20.03 -9.64 -3.73
N ASP A 91 19.81 -8.65 -4.60
CA ASP A 91 20.64 -8.41 -5.78
C ASP A 91 22.08 -8.04 -5.38
N THR A 92 22.22 -7.20 -4.35
CA THR A 92 23.52 -6.79 -3.79
C THR A 92 24.28 -7.97 -3.20
N ALA A 93 23.62 -8.80 -2.37
CA ALA A 93 24.23 -10.00 -1.78
C ALA A 93 24.67 -11.02 -2.85
N THR A 94 23.87 -11.16 -3.91
CA THR A 94 24.18 -12.03 -5.05
C THR A 94 25.39 -11.49 -5.84
N GLY A 95 25.43 -10.19 -6.10
CA GLY A 95 26.56 -9.52 -6.75
C GLY A 95 27.86 -9.70 -5.96
N PHE A 96 27.82 -9.43 -4.66
CA PHE A 96 28.95 -9.63 -3.75
C PHE A 96 29.45 -11.08 -3.76
N SER A 97 28.55 -12.07 -3.71
CA SER A 97 28.92 -13.49 -3.76
C SER A 97 29.59 -13.90 -5.08
N ARG A 98 29.18 -13.29 -6.21
CA ARG A 98 29.85 -13.49 -7.50
C ARG A 98 31.25 -12.90 -7.51
N GLU A 99 31.42 -11.68 -7.00
CA GLU A 99 32.73 -11.04 -6.91
C GLU A 99 33.68 -11.83 -6.00
N LEU A 100 33.19 -12.30 -4.86
CA LEU A 100 34.00 -13.15 -3.96
C LEU A 100 34.43 -14.44 -4.65
N SER A 101 33.52 -15.06 -5.41
CA SER A 101 33.77 -16.28 -6.16
C SER A 101 34.73 -16.07 -7.32
N SER A 102 34.67 -14.93 -8.03
CA SER A 102 35.60 -14.59 -9.11
C SER A 102 37.01 -14.29 -8.57
N LEU A 103 37.12 -13.60 -7.43
CA LEU A 103 38.38 -13.38 -6.72
C LEU A 103 39.01 -14.69 -6.23
N ASN A 104 38.21 -15.60 -5.67
CA ASN A 104 38.68 -16.93 -5.27
C ASN A 104 39.10 -17.79 -6.49
N GLY A 105 38.41 -17.68 -7.62
CA GLY A 105 38.79 -18.37 -8.86
C GLY A 105 40.07 -17.83 -9.50
N LEU A 106 40.32 -16.51 -9.41
CA LEU A 106 41.55 -15.87 -9.90
C LEU A 106 42.77 -16.15 -9.01
N SER A 107 42.55 -16.39 -7.71
CA SER A 107 43.61 -16.67 -6.74
C SER A 107 43.98 -18.16 -6.66
N GLN A 108 43.20 -19.06 -7.25
CA GLN A 108 43.62 -20.45 -7.45
C GLN A 108 44.69 -20.50 -8.54
N PRO A 109 45.91 -21.00 -8.24
CA PRO A 109 46.96 -21.10 -9.25
C PRO A 109 46.46 -21.99 -10.38
N ALA A 110 46.70 -21.56 -11.63
CA ALA A 110 46.47 -22.40 -12.79
C ALA A 110 47.19 -23.73 -12.54
N VAL A 111 46.43 -24.81 -12.33
CA VAL A 111 47.00 -26.15 -12.24
C VAL A 111 47.56 -26.44 -13.62
N ALA A 112 48.87 -26.19 -13.77
CA ALA A 112 49.64 -26.50 -14.96
C ALA A 112 49.47 -28.00 -15.22
N SER A 113 48.60 -28.32 -16.17
CA SER A 113 48.40 -29.68 -16.63
C SER A 113 49.47 -29.98 -17.67
N ARG A 114 50.54 -30.61 -17.18
CA ARG A 114 51.55 -31.44 -17.86
C ARG A 114 52.21 -30.89 -19.13
#